data_AF-A0AA94S981-F1
#
_entry.id   AF-A0AA94S981-F1
#
_cell.length_a   1.000
_cell.length_b   1.000
_cell.length_c   1.000
_cell.angle_alpha   90.00
_cell.angle_beta   90.00
_cell.angle_gamma   90.00
#
_symmetry.space_group_name_H-M   'P 1'
#
loop_
_entity.id
_entity.type
_entity.pdbx_description
1 polymer ?
#
loop_
_entity_poly.entity_id
_entity_poly.type
_entity_poly.pdbx_seq_one_letter_code
_entity_poly.pdbx_strand_id
1 'polypeptide(L)'
;MGLIERFKILLKYHEGNVKSGVSRSGNLSGLFILYPIVFFMFYATMNDSELPMVLNKMIFYLGIIIWVTSFFLTIWDFFHDNQFLVGISTGLMFAYYLFTSPISSSAAWSDGNLNFIIFQETSIILYPIMWEFILAYSIVKNNGEICSEKTRRRLAYLMCTPLLIMGIPAILMAEFISDYYFVYLVWGLNSVFSFSIISGWFIILYPLRHKADLAVASKVQNQAVDALGDMLQEKHFDKERFK
;
A
#
# COMPACT_ATOMS: atom_id res chain seq x y z
N MET A 1 9.95 30.94 -7.14
CA MET A 1 10.32 29.58 -7.56
C MET A 1 9.14 28.91 -8.25
N GLY A 2 9.34 28.39 -9.46
CA GLY A 2 8.28 27.76 -10.26
C GLY A 2 7.82 26.40 -9.70
N LEU A 3 6.67 25.93 -10.17
CA LEU A 3 6.04 24.69 -9.70
C LEU A 3 6.90 23.43 -9.94
N ILE A 4 7.53 23.32 -11.10
CA ILE A 4 8.40 22.17 -11.45
C ILE A 4 9.56 22.06 -10.45
N GLU A 5 10.15 23.19 -10.07
CA GLU A 5 11.28 23.21 -9.12
C GLU A 5 10.82 22.82 -7.71
N ARG A 6 9.62 23.25 -7.32
CA ARG A 6 8.97 22.83 -6.06
C ARG A 6 8.74 21.33 -6.04
N PHE A 7 8.26 20.75 -7.14
CA PHE A 7 8.09 19.30 -7.24
C PHE A 7 9.40 18.54 -7.11
N LYS A 8 10.47 18.97 -7.78
CA LYS A 8 11.79 18.33 -7.63
C LYS A 8 12.26 18.30 -6.17
N ILE A 9 12.11 19.42 -5.47
CA ILE A 9 12.48 19.52 -4.05
C ILE A 9 11.58 18.62 -3.20
N LEU A 10 10.28 18.60 -3.47
CA LEU A 10 9.32 17.74 -2.76
C LEU A 10 9.63 16.25 -2.97
N LEU A 11 9.86 15.82 -4.21
CA LEU A 11 10.18 14.42 -4.52
C LEU A 11 11.49 14.00 -3.86
N LYS A 12 12.53 14.85 -3.88
CA LYS A 12 13.78 14.60 -3.17
C LYS A 12 13.58 14.53 -1.66
N TYR A 13 12.70 15.35 -1.12
CA TYR A 13 12.29 15.28 0.29
C TYR A 13 11.57 13.96 0.59
N HIS A 14 10.61 13.51 -0.24
CA HIS A 14 9.92 12.24 -0.05
C HIS A 14 10.91 11.07 -0.08
N GLU A 15 11.78 11.05 -1.09
CA GLU A 15 12.82 10.04 -1.25
C GLU A 15 13.75 9.95 -0.03
N GLY A 16 14.24 11.09 0.45
CA GLY A 16 15.14 11.15 1.61
C GLY A 16 14.48 10.79 2.96
N ASN A 17 13.15 10.77 3.04
CA ASN A 17 12.43 10.34 4.24
C ASN A 17 12.07 8.85 4.26
N VAL A 18 12.29 8.13 3.16
CA VAL A 18 12.11 6.67 3.16
C VAL A 18 13.29 6.01 3.87
N LYS A 19 12.99 5.29 4.95
CA LYS A 19 14.00 4.67 5.82
C LYS A 19 14.33 3.22 5.46
N SER A 20 13.45 2.55 4.73
CA SER A 20 13.61 1.14 4.37
C SER A 20 12.75 0.78 3.15
N GLY A 21 13.13 -0.31 2.49
CA GLY A 21 12.30 -0.94 1.47
C GLY A 21 11.09 -1.66 2.07
N VAL A 22 10.29 -2.28 1.20
CA VAL A 22 9.10 -3.02 1.60
C VAL A 22 9.45 -4.18 2.53
N SER A 23 8.69 -4.34 3.61
CA SER A 23 8.88 -5.44 4.57
C SER A 23 8.54 -6.80 3.94
N ARG A 24 9.43 -7.79 4.12
CA ARG A 24 9.18 -9.18 3.70
C ARG A 24 7.98 -9.80 4.40
N SER A 25 7.85 -9.60 5.72
CA SER A 25 6.70 -10.10 6.47
C SER A 25 5.41 -9.42 6.04
N GLY A 26 5.48 -8.11 5.76
CA GLY A 26 4.34 -7.35 5.22
C GLY A 26 3.88 -7.90 3.86
N ASN A 27 4.82 -8.17 2.96
CA ASN A 27 4.52 -8.77 1.66
C ASN A 27 3.93 -10.19 1.79
N LEU A 28 4.44 -11.03 2.70
CA LEU A 28 3.88 -12.37 2.95
C LEU A 28 2.45 -12.29 3.50
N SER A 29 2.18 -11.40 4.45
CA SER A 29 0.82 -11.13 4.93
C SER A 29 -0.09 -10.62 3.81
N GLY A 30 0.43 -9.74 2.96
CA GLY A 30 -0.24 -9.29 1.75
C GLY A 30 -0.62 -10.47 0.85
N LEU A 31 0.34 -11.34 0.55
CA LEU A 31 0.21 -12.44 -0.40
C LEU A 31 -0.72 -13.56 0.05
N PHE A 32 -0.69 -13.93 1.32
CA PHE A 32 -1.41 -15.10 1.83
C PHE A 32 -2.67 -14.75 2.64
N ILE A 33 -2.87 -13.50 3.02
CA ILE A 33 -4.02 -13.08 3.85
C ILE A 33 -4.82 -11.98 3.14
N LEU A 34 -4.22 -10.81 2.92
CA LEU A 34 -4.98 -9.65 2.42
C LEU A 34 -5.41 -9.84 0.95
N TYR A 35 -4.49 -10.27 0.09
CA TYR A 35 -4.75 -10.44 -1.34
C TYR A 35 -5.83 -11.48 -1.62
N PRO A 36 -5.82 -12.69 -1.01
CA PRO A 36 -6.92 -13.63 -1.15
C PRO A 36 -8.27 -13.05 -0.73
N ILE A 37 -8.33 -12.34 0.40
CA ILE A 37 -9.57 -11.72 0.88
C ILE A 37 -10.11 -10.73 -0.16
N VAL A 38 -9.26 -9.84 -0.67
CA VAL A 38 -9.62 -8.86 -1.71
C VAL A 38 -10.06 -9.55 -3.00
N PHE A 39 -9.32 -10.57 -3.42
CA PHE A 39 -9.60 -11.35 -4.63
C PHE A 39 -10.95 -12.07 -4.53
N PHE A 40 -11.23 -12.72 -3.40
CA PHE A 40 -12.49 -13.42 -3.19
C PHE A 40 -13.68 -12.47 -3.00
N MET A 41 -13.49 -11.31 -2.37
CA MET A 41 -14.54 -10.27 -2.32
C MET A 41 -14.91 -9.80 -3.72
N PHE A 42 -13.93 -9.56 -4.59
CA PHE A 42 -14.19 -9.23 -5.99
C PHE A 42 -14.90 -10.37 -6.72
N TYR A 43 -14.39 -11.60 -6.61
CA TYR A 43 -15.01 -12.76 -7.26
C TYR A 43 -16.46 -12.98 -6.82
N ALA A 44 -16.77 -12.79 -5.54
CA ALA A 44 -18.11 -12.96 -5.01
C ALA A 44 -19.11 -11.91 -5.54
N THR A 45 -18.62 -10.70 -5.86
CA THR A 45 -19.47 -9.54 -6.19
C THR A 45 -19.43 -9.16 -7.68
N MET A 46 -18.50 -9.71 -8.46
CA MET A 46 -18.27 -9.28 -9.85
C MET A 46 -19.46 -9.49 -10.80
N ASN A 47 -20.42 -10.35 -10.44
CA ASN A 47 -21.64 -10.56 -11.24
C ASN A 47 -22.76 -9.57 -10.91
N ASP A 48 -22.67 -8.92 -9.75
CA ASP A 48 -23.66 -7.95 -9.25
C ASP A 48 -23.28 -6.50 -9.63
N SER A 49 -22.15 -6.33 -10.33
CA SER A 49 -21.72 -5.05 -10.88
C SER A 49 -22.33 -4.79 -12.26
N GLU A 50 -22.69 -3.54 -12.55
CA GLU A 50 -23.06 -3.11 -13.92
C GLU A 50 -21.86 -3.03 -14.87
N LEU A 51 -20.64 -3.34 -14.41
CA LEU A 51 -19.47 -3.46 -15.28
C LEU A 51 -19.73 -4.52 -16.37
N PRO A 52 -19.29 -4.27 -17.62
CA PRO A 52 -19.38 -5.28 -18.67
C PRO A 52 -18.75 -6.61 -18.21
N MET A 53 -19.48 -7.72 -18.33
CA MET A 53 -19.00 -9.05 -17.90
C MET A 53 -17.63 -9.42 -18.48
N VAL A 54 -17.33 -8.96 -19.70
CA VAL A 54 -16.01 -9.15 -20.33
C VAL A 54 -14.90 -8.45 -19.52
N LEU A 55 -15.15 -7.22 -19.04
CA LEU A 55 -14.22 -6.47 -18.20
C LEU A 55 -14.06 -7.14 -16.83
N ASN A 56 -15.15 -7.56 -16.19
CA ASN A 56 -15.07 -8.28 -14.91
C ASN A 56 -14.26 -9.57 -15.01
N LYS A 57 -14.43 -10.34 -16.09
CA LYS A 57 -13.59 -11.53 -16.36
C LYS A 57 -12.12 -11.17 -16.59
N MET A 58 -11.83 -10.09 -17.33
CA MET A 58 -10.45 -9.63 -17.50
C MET A 58 -9.80 -9.27 -16.17
N ILE A 59 -10.51 -8.53 -15.30
CA ILE A 59 -10.03 -8.16 -13.96
C ILE A 59 -9.78 -9.41 -13.11
N PHE A 60 -10.71 -10.37 -13.13
CA PHE A 60 -10.56 -11.63 -12.41
C PHE A 60 -9.30 -12.40 -12.84
N TYR A 61 -9.11 -12.60 -14.16
CA TYR A 61 -7.91 -13.29 -14.65
C TYR A 61 -6.63 -12.51 -14.39
N LEU A 62 -6.66 -11.19 -14.47
CA LEU A 62 -5.55 -10.33 -14.08
C LEU A 62 -5.21 -10.51 -12.61
N GLY A 63 -6.21 -10.68 -11.74
CA GLY A 63 -6.01 -11.00 -10.33
C GLY A 63 -5.25 -12.31 -10.13
N ILE A 64 -5.64 -13.38 -10.83
CA ILE A 64 -4.91 -14.65 -10.78
C ILE A 64 -3.45 -14.47 -11.22
N ILE A 65 -3.23 -13.76 -12.34
CA ILE A 65 -1.89 -13.50 -12.87
C ILE A 65 -1.04 -12.72 -11.88
N ILE A 66 -1.60 -11.67 -11.26
CA ILE A 66 -0.92 -10.86 -10.25
C ILE A 66 -0.55 -11.73 -9.05
N TRP A 67 -1.48 -12.55 -8.55
CA TRP A 67 -1.23 -13.39 -7.39
C TRP A 67 -0.09 -14.38 -7.62
N VAL A 68 -0.14 -15.09 -8.76
CA VAL A 68 0.88 -16.07 -9.15
C VAL A 68 2.23 -15.38 -9.37
N THR A 69 2.24 -14.22 -10.04
CA THR A 69 3.45 -13.43 -10.27
C THR A 69 4.06 -12.97 -8.94
N SER A 70 3.27 -12.39 -8.04
CA SER A 70 3.70 -11.95 -6.72
C SER A 70 4.23 -13.10 -5.86
N PHE A 71 3.63 -14.29 -5.98
CA PHE A 71 4.13 -15.50 -5.35
C PHE A 71 5.52 -15.88 -5.88
N PHE A 72 5.73 -15.94 -7.19
CA PHE A 72 7.04 -16.24 -7.78
C PHE A 72 8.09 -15.16 -7.45
N LEU A 73 7.72 -13.88 -7.46
CA LEU A 73 8.61 -12.79 -7.05
C LEU A 73 9.06 -12.92 -5.60
N THR A 74 8.15 -13.33 -4.71
CA THR A 74 8.44 -13.56 -3.29
C THR A 74 9.36 -14.76 -3.09
N ILE A 75 9.13 -15.86 -3.83
CA ILE A 75 10.04 -17.01 -3.83
C ILE A 75 11.43 -16.61 -4.33
N TRP A 76 11.49 -15.84 -5.42
CA TRP A 76 12.75 -15.41 -5.99
C TRP A 76 13.55 -14.52 -5.03
N ASP A 77 12.88 -13.59 -4.34
CA ASP A 77 13.50 -12.80 -3.26
C ASP A 77 14.10 -13.72 -2.19
N PHE A 78 13.38 -14.76 -1.76
CA PHE A 78 13.88 -15.68 -0.74
C PHE A 78 15.20 -16.36 -1.13
N PHE A 79 15.39 -16.65 -2.41
CA PHE A 79 16.64 -17.24 -2.92
C PHE A 79 17.75 -16.23 -3.21
N HIS A 80 17.44 -14.96 -3.47
CA HIS A 80 18.40 -13.97 -3.98
C HIS A 80 18.57 -12.74 -3.08
N ASP A 81 17.91 -12.70 -1.92
CA ASP A 81 17.90 -11.58 -0.95
C ASP A 81 17.62 -10.21 -1.63
N ASN A 82 16.68 -10.19 -2.59
CA ASN A 82 16.39 -9.02 -3.42
C ASN A 82 15.07 -8.34 -3.04
N GLN A 83 15.15 -7.46 -2.05
CA GLN A 83 14.01 -6.71 -1.52
C GLN A 83 13.28 -5.84 -2.57
N PHE A 84 13.89 -5.53 -3.72
CA PHE A 84 13.19 -4.85 -4.81
C PHE A 84 12.03 -5.71 -5.38
N LEU A 85 12.20 -7.03 -5.47
CA LEU A 85 11.16 -7.94 -5.97
C LEU A 85 9.97 -8.03 -5.00
N VAL A 86 10.25 -7.99 -3.69
CA VAL A 86 9.23 -7.83 -2.65
C VAL A 86 8.45 -6.54 -2.85
N GLY A 87 9.16 -5.46 -3.19
CA GLY A 87 8.55 -4.18 -3.55
C GLY A 87 7.59 -4.29 -4.74
N ILE A 88 8.03 -4.90 -5.84
CA ILE A 88 7.18 -5.11 -7.02
C ILE A 88 5.98 -5.99 -6.69
N SER A 89 6.18 -7.10 -5.98
CA SER A 89 5.11 -8.00 -5.53
C SER A 89 4.03 -7.25 -4.73
N THR A 90 4.45 -6.47 -3.73
CA THR A 90 3.53 -5.67 -2.91
C THR A 90 2.85 -4.58 -3.71
N GLY A 91 3.56 -3.91 -4.62
CA GLY A 91 3.00 -2.88 -5.49
C GLY A 91 1.89 -3.41 -6.40
N LEU A 92 2.09 -4.58 -7.02
CA LEU A 92 1.07 -5.22 -7.86
C LEU A 92 -0.18 -5.60 -7.07
N MET A 93 0.01 -6.22 -5.89
CA MET A 93 -1.10 -6.60 -5.01
C MET A 93 -1.89 -5.38 -4.52
N PHE A 94 -1.18 -4.31 -4.16
CA PHE A 94 -1.78 -3.06 -3.70
C PHE A 94 -2.55 -2.34 -4.80
N ALA A 95 -2.01 -2.30 -6.03
CA ALA A 95 -2.70 -1.74 -7.18
C ALA A 95 -3.99 -2.49 -7.50
N TYR A 96 -3.97 -3.82 -7.43
CA TYR A 96 -5.17 -4.64 -7.59
C TYR A 96 -6.22 -4.29 -6.53
N TYR A 97 -5.81 -4.20 -5.25
CA TYR A 97 -6.70 -3.80 -4.16
C TYR A 97 -7.37 -2.45 -4.40
N LEU A 98 -6.59 -1.42 -4.73
CA LEU A 98 -7.13 -0.07 -4.94
C LEU A 98 -8.16 -0.02 -6.07
N PHE A 99 -8.01 -0.87 -7.09
CA PHE A 99 -8.88 -0.91 -8.26
C PHE A 99 -10.11 -1.83 -8.06
N THR A 100 -9.98 -2.93 -7.32
CA THR A 100 -11.11 -3.87 -7.16
C THR A 100 -11.95 -3.58 -5.92
N SER A 101 -11.40 -2.89 -4.93
CA SER A 101 -12.12 -2.57 -3.69
C SER A 101 -13.35 -1.66 -3.93
N PRO A 102 -13.27 -0.57 -4.73
CA PRO A 102 -14.44 0.24 -5.05
C PRO A 102 -15.49 -0.55 -5.83
N ILE A 103 -15.08 -1.31 -6.85
CA ILE A 103 -15.96 -2.17 -7.64
C ILE A 103 -16.73 -3.14 -6.74
N SER A 104 -16.00 -3.87 -5.89
CA SER A 104 -16.59 -4.88 -5.01
C SER A 104 -17.56 -4.27 -4.01
N SER A 105 -17.19 -3.11 -3.44
CA SER A 105 -18.06 -2.42 -2.47
C SER A 105 -19.33 -1.88 -3.12
N SER A 106 -19.23 -1.32 -4.33
CA SER A 106 -20.39 -0.78 -5.04
C SER A 106 -21.31 -1.88 -5.53
N ALA A 107 -20.76 -3.03 -5.96
CA ALA A 107 -21.55 -4.21 -6.29
C ALA A 107 -22.25 -4.81 -5.05
N ALA A 108 -21.57 -4.84 -3.90
CA ALA A 108 -22.15 -5.40 -2.67
C ALA A 108 -23.24 -4.52 -2.04
N TRP A 109 -23.11 -3.18 -2.11
CA TRP A 109 -23.92 -2.27 -1.30
C TRP A 109 -24.56 -1.10 -2.06
N SER A 110 -24.32 -0.92 -3.36
CA SER A 110 -24.84 0.21 -4.16
C SER A 110 -25.28 -0.21 -5.56
N ASP A 111 -25.90 -1.39 -5.68
CA ASP A 111 -26.47 -1.95 -6.92
C ASP A 111 -25.47 -2.06 -8.09
N GLY A 112 -24.17 -1.98 -7.82
CA GLY A 112 -23.14 -2.11 -8.83
C GLY A 112 -23.05 -0.97 -9.85
N ASN A 113 -23.63 0.21 -9.56
CA ASN A 113 -23.78 1.28 -10.55
C ASN A 113 -22.46 1.70 -11.23
N LEU A 114 -22.41 1.63 -12.57
CA LEU A 114 -21.18 1.87 -13.32
C LEU A 114 -20.67 3.32 -13.18
N ASN A 115 -21.56 4.31 -13.23
CA ASN A 115 -21.16 5.72 -13.12
C ASN A 115 -20.58 6.01 -11.74
N PHE A 116 -21.13 5.40 -10.70
CA PHE A 116 -20.63 5.56 -9.35
C PHE A 116 -19.25 4.91 -9.18
N ILE A 117 -19.06 3.70 -9.71
CA ILE A 117 -17.74 3.04 -9.73
C ILE A 117 -16.70 3.89 -10.46
N ILE A 118 -17.02 4.41 -11.64
CA ILE A 118 -16.13 5.29 -12.41
C ILE A 118 -15.76 6.53 -11.58
N PHE A 119 -16.72 7.10 -10.86
CA PHE A 119 -16.49 8.28 -10.03
C PHE A 119 -15.56 7.98 -8.85
N GLN A 120 -15.75 6.85 -8.17
CA GLN A 120 -14.87 6.41 -7.09
C GLN A 120 -13.44 6.19 -7.61
N GLU A 121 -13.25 5.41 -8.66
CA GLU A 121 -11.93 5.15 -9.26
C GLU A 121 -11.23 6.43 -9.70
N THR A 122 -11.95 7.31 -10.39
CA THR A 122 -11.42 8.60 -10.84
C THR A 122 -10.96 9.44 -9.66
N SER A 123 -11.75 9.48 -8.58
CA SER A 123 -11.38 10.23 -7.38
C SER A 123 -10.16 9.64 -6.67
N ILE A 124 -10.04 8.31 -6.58
CA ILE A 124 -8.90 7.61 -5.95
C ILE A 124 -7.60 7.94 -6.68
N ILE A 125 -7.64 8.05 -8.02
CA ILE A 125 -6.49 8.42 -8.85
C ILE A 125 -6.18 9.92 -8.77
N LEU A 126 -7.20 10.78 -8.88
CA LEU A 126 -7.00 12.24 -8.91
C LEU A 126 -6.61 12.81 -7.55
N TYR A 127 -7.11 12.23 -6.46
CA TYR A 127 -6.89 12.75 -5.11
C TYR A 127 -5.41 12.88 -4.73
N PRO A 128 -4.55 11.84 -4.86
CA PRO A 128 -3.13 11.97 -4.55
C PRO A 128 -2.42 12.95 -5.50
N ILE A 129 -2.81 13.00 -6.78
CA ILE A 129 -2.25 13.95 -7.75
C ILE A 129 -2.52 15.39 -7.30
N MET A 130 -3.78 15.71 -6.99
CA MET A 130 -4.17 17.05 -6.52
C MET A 130 -3.42 17.46 -5.26
N TRP A 131 -3.25 16.53 -4.33
CA TRP A 131 -2.50 16.79 -3.11
C TRP A 131 -1.01 16.99 -3.34
N GLU A 132 -0.37 16.30 -4.27
CA GLU A 132 1.02 16.59 -4.59
C GLU A 132 1.20 18.04 -5.06
N PHE A 133 0.27 18.59 -5.85
CA PHE A 133 0.29 20.02 -6.19
C PHE A 133 0.17 20.89 -4.94
N ILE A 134 -0.77 20.59 -4.04
CA ILE A 134 -0.97 21.33 -2.79
C ILE A 134 0.28 21.26 -1.91
N LEU A 135 0.89 20.08 -1.77
CA LEU A 135 2.11 19.85 -0.99
C LEU A 135 3.29 20.61 -1.60
N ALA A 136 3.45 20.63 -2.93
CA ALA A 136 4.52 21.38 -3.58
C ALA A 136 4.45 22.89 -3.30
N TYR A 137 3.24 23.45 -3.20
CA TYR A 137 3.05 24.86 -2.82
C TYR A 137 3.16 25.10 -1.31
N SER A 138 2.67 24.17 -0.49
CA SER A 138 2.52 24.36 0.96
C SER A 138 3.75 23.95 1.77
N ILE A 139 4.50 22.94 1.28
CA ILE A 139 5.69 22.42 1.93
C ILE A 139 6.93 23.14 1.48
N VAL A 140 7.10 23.36 0.18
CA VAL A 140 8.30 23.99 -0.34
C VAL A 140 8.11 25.51 -0.31
N LYS A 141 9.04 26.27 0.25
CA LYS A 141 8.98 27.73 0.28
C LYS A 141 9.57 28.32 -1.00
N ASN A 142 9.36 29.63 -1.22
CA ASN A 142 9.90 30.34 -2.40
C ASN A 142 11.44 30.33 -2.49
N ASN A 143 12.12 30.18 -1.36
CA ASN A 143 13.58 30.05 -1.24
C ASN A 143 14.08 28.61 -1.34
N GLY A 144 13.21 27.62 -1.60
CA GLY A 144 13.57 26.21 -1.70
C GLY A 144 13.58 25.44 -0.37
N GLU A 145 13.36 26.12 0.76
CA GLU A 145 13.33 25.45 2.07
C GLU A 145 12.05 24.63 2.27
N ILE A 146 12.19 23.48 2.92
CA ILE A 146 11.06 22.69 3.41
C ILE A 146 10.45 23.38 4.65
N CYS A 147 9.12 23.43 4.72
CA CYS A 147 8.41 24.03 5.85
C CYS A 147 8.61 23.22 7.14
N SER A 148 8.20 23.81 8.27
CA SER A 148 8.36 23.19 9.57
C SER A 148 7.58 21.88 9.68
N GLU A 149 8.08 20.96 10.51
CA GLU A 149 7.43 19.68 10.78
C GLU A 149 5.98 19.84 11.24
N LYS A 150 5.69 20.86 12.05
CA LYS A 150 4.33 21.20 12.51
C LYS A 150 3.37 21.45 11.34
N THR A 151 3.81 22.17 10.31
CA THR A 151 2.99 22.45 9.11
C THR A 151 2.81 21.17 8.30
N ARG A 152 3.88 20.40 8.08
CA ARG A 152 3.80 19.11 7.36
C ARG A 152 2.83 18.14 8.03
N ARG A 153 2.87 18.03 9.36
CA ARG A 153 1.95 17.17 10.13
C ARG A 153 0.49 17.60 9.99
N ARG A 154 0.22 18.91 9.98
CA ARG A 154 -1.15 19.42 9.74
C ARG A 154 -1.64 19.09 8.34
N LEU A 155 -0.77 19.23 7.32
CA LEU A 155 -1.10 18.85 5.95
C LEU A 155 -1.39 17.35 5.85
N ALA A 156 -0.58 16.50 6.51
CA ALA A 156 -0.84 15.07 6.58
C ALA A 156 -2.20 14.71 7.21
N TYR A 157 -2.66 15.46 8.22
CA TYR A 157 -4.01 15.26 8.76
C TYR A 157 -5.12 15.72 7.81
N LEU A 158 -4.89 16.80 7.05
CA LEU A 158 -5.83 17.25 6.01
C LEU A 158 -5.91 16.28 4.84
N MET A 159 -4.83 15.55 4.56
CA MET A 159 -4.86 14.45 3.59
C MET A 159 -5.81 13.33 4.03
N CYS A 160 -6.06 13.15 5.34
CA CYS A 160 -7.03 12.17 5.83
C CYS A 160 -8.50 12.64 5.73
N THR A 161 -8.77 13.82 5.19
CA THR A 161 -10.12 14.41 5.11
C THR A 161 -11.19 13.50 4.47
N PRO A 162 -10.94 12.73 3.39
CA PRO A 162 -11.94 11.83 2.81
C PRO A 162 -12.44 10.80 3.81
N LEU A 163 -11.53 10.22 4.61
CA LEU A 163 -11.90 9.28 5.67
C LEU A 163 -12.68 9.98 6.78
N LEU A 164 -12.32 11.21 7.15
CA LEU A 164 -13.01 11.95 8.21
C LEU A 164 -14.42 12.40 7.81
N ILE A 165 -14.61 12.82 6.55
CA ILE A 165 -15.89 13.37 6.06
C ILE A 165 -16.82 12.26 5.56
N MET A 166 -16.27 11.25 4.87
CA MET A 166 -17.08 10.20 4.26
C MET A 166 -17.03 8.92 5.09
N GLY A 167 -15.83 8.46 5.46
CA GLY A 167 -15.70 7.12 6.04
C GLY A 167 -16.12 6.97 7.50
N ILE A 168 -15.74 7.89 8.39
CA ILE A 168 -16.16 7.80 9.80
C ILE A 168 -17.68 7.97 9.93
N PRO A 169 -18.33 8.97 9.30
CA PRO A 169 -19.78 9.08 9.35
C PRO A 169 -20.48 7.87 8.72
N ALA A 170 -19.91 7.27 7.68
CA ALA A 170 -20.46 6.08 7.05
C ALA A 170 -20.67 4.90 7.99
N ILE A 171 -19.80 4.72 9.00
CA ILE A 171 -19.98 3.65 10.00
C ILE A 171 -21.26 3.87 10.80
N LEU A 172 -21.50 5.10 11.26
CA LEU A 172 -22.72 5.44 12.00
C LEU A 172 -23.96 5.34 11.12
N MET A 173 -23.87 5.83 9.89
CA MET A 173 -25.00 5.77 8.95
C MET A 173 -25.31 4.32 8.53
N ALA A 174 -24.29 3.46 8.44
CA ALA A 174 -24.50 2.04 8.17
C ALA A 174 -25.29 1.36 9.29
N GLU A 175 -24.88 1.58 10.55
CA GLU A 175 -25.54 1.00 11.72
C GLU A 175 -26.99 1.50 11.90
N PHE A 176 -27.22 2.81 11.71
CA PHE A 176 -28.50 3.42 12.06
C PHE A 176 -29.46 3.62 10.88
N ILE A 177 -29.00 3.52 9.63
CA ILE A 177 -29.80 3.85 8.45
C ILE A 177 -29.80 2.72 7.42
N SER A 178 -28.63 2.34 6.88
CA SER A 178 -28.55 1.34 5.81
C SER A 178 -27.12 0.90 5.50
N ASP A 179 -26.92 -0.39 5.25
CA ASP A 179 -25.66 -0.96 4.79
C ASP A 179 -25.10 -0.30 3.51
N TYR A 180 -25.93 0.38 2.72
CA TYR A 180 -25.49 1.23 1.60
C TYR A 180 -24.32 2.16 1.96
N TYR A 181 -24.30 2.67 3.20
CA TYR A 181 -23.26 3.61 3.62
C TYR A 181 -21.87 2.97 3.73
N PHE A 182 -21.73 1.64 3.81
CA PHE A 182 -20.42 0.98 3.79
C PHE A 182 -19.61 1.31 2.52
N VAL A 183 -20.26 1.67 1.41
CA VAL A 183 -19.55 2.12 0.20
C VAL A 183 -18.73 3.38 0.45
N TYR A 184 -19.23 4.33 1.24
CA TYR A 184 -18.49 5.55 1.57
C TYR A 184 -17.36 5.29 2.58
N LEU A 185 -17.47 4.27 3.42
CA LEU A 185 -16.36 3.80 4.26
C LEU A 185 -15.23 3.29 3.39
N VAL A 186 -15.53 2.36 2.48
CA VAL A 186 -14.55 1.80 1.56
C VAL A 186 -13.93 2.89 0.68
N TRP A 187 -14.75 3.81 0.17
CA TRP A 187 -14.26 4.91 -0.66
C TRP A 187 -13.37 5.89 0.11
N GLY A 188 -13.74 6.26 1.34
CA GLY A 188 -12.95 7.10 2.23
C GLY A 188 -11.59 6.46 2.56
N LEU A 189 -11.57 5.15 2.85
CA LEU A 189 -10.34 4.40 3.10
C LEU A 189 -9.44 4.33 1.86
N ASN A 190 -10.00 3.99 0.69
CA ASN A 190 -9.23 3.92 -0.56
C ASN A 190 -8.65 5.29 -0.94
N SER A 191 -9.39 6.37 -0.72
CA SER A 191 -8.90 7.74 -0.92
C SER A 191 -7.71 8.10 -0.03
N VAL A 192 -7.63 7.56 1.19
CA VAL A 192 -6.46 7.77 2.06
C VAL A 192 -5.31 6.86 1.65
N PHE A 193 -5.58 5.60 1.33
CA PHE A 193 -4.53 4.69 0.88
C PHE A 193 -3.93 5.07 -0.48
N SER A 194 -4.64 5.80 -1.33
CA SER A 194 -4.11 6.22 -2.63
C SER A 194 -2.87 7.13 -2.53
N PHE A 195 -2.60 7.79 -1.40
CA PHE A 195 -1.32 8.48 -1.18
C PHE A 195 -0.11 7.55 -1.18
N SER A 196 -0.33 6.28 -0.83
CA SER A 196 0.69 5.25 -0.91
C SER A 196 1.07 4.90 -2.35
N ILE A 197 0.32 5.32 -3.38
CA ILE A 197 0.72 5.13 -4.78
C ILE A 197 2.03 5.86 -5.07
N ILE A 198 2.13 7.14 -4.68
CA ILE A 198 3.30 7.98 -4.98
C ILE A 198 4.44 7.64 -4.02
N SER A 199 4.14 7.58 -2.71
CA SER A 199 5.14 7.22 -1.71
C SER A 199 5.66 5.78 -1.87
N GLY A 200 4.80 4.88 -2.35
CA GLY A 200 5.11 3.48 -2.58
C GLY A 200 6.24 3.28 -3.56
N TRP A 201 6.34 4.08 -4.63
CA TRP A 201 7.47 4.01 -5.56
C TRP A 201 8.81 4.27 -4.90
N PHE A 202 8.88 5.23 -3.97
CA PHE A 202 10.12 5.50 -3.24
C PHE A 202 10.50 4.34 -2.33
N ILE A 203 9.52 3.67 -1.71
CA ILE A 203 9.74 2.47 -0.87
C ILE A 203 10.16 1.28 -1.73
N ILE A 204 9.51 1.05 -2.87
CA ILE A 204 9.83 -0.05 -3.80
C ILE A 204 11.24 0.10 -4.35
N LEU A 205 11.62 1.31 -4.77
CA LEU A 205 12.94 1.59 -5.36
C LEU A 205 14.06 1.74 -4.34
N TYR A 206 13.75 1.81 -3.05
CA TYR A 206 14.73 2.00 -1.97
C TYR A 206 15.92 1.01 -2.05
N PRO A 207 15.72 -0.31 -2.25
CA PRO A 207 16.81 -1.28 -2.34
C PRO A 207 17.77 -1.06 -3.49
N LEU A 208 17.29 -0.51 -4.61
CA LEU A 208 18.13 -0.23 -5.77
C LEU A 208 19.11 0.92 -5.50
N ARG A 209 18.73 1.86 -4.64
CA ARG A 209 19.53 3.03 -4.27
C ARG A 209 20.50 2.75 -3.12
N HIS A 210 20.13 1.84 -2.20
CA HIS A 210 20.85 1.58 -0.95
C HIS A 210 21.44 0.16 -0.88
N LYS A 211 21.92 -0.37 -2.01
CA LYS A 211 22.51 -1.73 -2.09
C LYS A 211 23.60 -1.99 -1.04
N ALA A 212 24.40 -0.97 -0.72
CA ALA A 212 25.44 -1.07 0.30
C ALA A 212 24.85 -1.22 1.72
N ASP A 213 23.82 -0.44 2.06
CA ASP A 213 23.20 -0.46 3.39
C ASP A 213 22.44 -1.78 3.64
N LEU A 214 21.83 -2.34 2.60
CA LEU A 214 21.16 -3.65 2.68
C LEU A 214 22.15 -4.79 2.88
N ALA A 215 23.30 -4.75 2.21
CA ALA A 215 24.35 -5.76 2.39
C ALA A 215 24.93 -5.73 3.82
N VAL A 216 25.08 -4.53 4.41
CA VAL A 216 25.54 -4.37 5.79
C VAL A 216 24.47 -4.84 6.79
N ALA A 217 23.20 -4.46 6.60
CA ALA A 217 22.09 -4.91 7.46
C ALA A 217 21.92 -6.44 7.45
N SER A 218 21.98 -7.06 6.26
CA SER A 218 21.95 -8.51 6.09
C SER A 218 23.13 -9.18 6.82
N LYS A 219 24.35 -8.63 6.68
CA LYS A 219 25.53 -9.15 7.38
C LYS A 219 25.41 -9.06 8.91
N VAL A 220 24.95 -7.93 9.44
CA VAL A 220 24.78 -7.74 10.89
C VAL A 220 23.69 -8.66 11.44
N GLN A 221 22.59 -8.87 10.70
CA GLN A 221 21.54 -9.79 11.09
C GLN A 221 22.03 -11.24 11.11
N ASN A 222 22.77 -11.66 10.08
CA ASN A 222 23.37 -13.00 10.03
C ASN A 222 24.36 -13.21 11.18
N GLN A 223 25.22 -12.23 11.46
CA GLN A 223 26.14 -12.28 12.60
C GLN A 223 25.41 -12.35 13.95
N ALA A 224 24.27 -11.67 14.10
CA ALA A 224 23.47 -11.74 15.32
C ALA A 224 22.78 -13.10 15.49
N VAL A 225 22.33 -13.72 14.39
CA VAL A 225 21.76 -15.09 14.39
C VAL A 225 22.84 -16.11 14.70
N ASP A 226 24.03 -15.98 14.11
CA ASP A 226 25.17 -16.86 14.37
C ASP A 226 25.61 -16.74 15.84
N ALA A 227 25.77 -15.52 16.36
CA ALA A 227 26.12 -15.30 17.77
C ALA A 227 25.06 -15.84 18.75
N LEU A 228 23.77 -15.78 18.38
CA LEU A 228 22.70 -16.38 19.15
C LEU A 228 22.77 -17.92 19.10
N GLY A 229 23.09 -18.49 17.94
CA GLY A 229 23.32 -19.93 17.75
C GLY A 229 24.49 -20.44 18.58
N ASP A 230 25.61 -19.71 18.57
CA ASP A 230 26.81 -20.04 19.35
C ASP A 230 26.52 -19.94 20.86
N MET A 231 25.83 -18.90 21.32
CA MET A 231 25.41 -18.79 22.73
C MET A 231 24.45 -19.91 23.16
N LEU A 232 23.60 -20.40 22.26
CA LEU A 232 22.71 -21.53 22.51
C LEU A 232 23.44 -22.88 22.49
N GLN A 233 24.57 -22.99 21.79
CA GLN A 233 25.43 -24.17 21.83
C GLN A 233 26.36 -24.17 23.05
N GLU A 234 26.93 -23.02 23.44
CA GLU A 234 27.77 -22.87 24.65
C GLU A 234 26.97 -23.09 25.93
N LYS A 235 25.70 -22.64 25.96
CA LYS A 235 24.75 -23.12 26.97
C LYS A 235 24.34 -24.53 26.60
N HIS A 236 25.15 -25.52 26.96
CA HIS A 236 24.78 -26.93 27.00
C HIS A 236 23.39 -27.06 27.65
N PHE A 237 22.34 -27.08 26.84
CA PHE A 237 21.04 -27.54 27.25
C PHE A 237 21.24 -29.01 27.56
N ASP A 238 21.30 -29.32 28.85
CA ASP A 238 21.48 -30.64 29.40
C ASP A 238 20.53 -31.62 28.70
N LYS A 239 21.05 -32.33 27.71
CA LYS A 239 20.31 -33.27 26.87
C LYS A 239 19.87 -34.50 27.67
N GLU A 240 20.24 -34.57 28.96
CA GLU A 240 19.92 -35.66 29.88
C GLU A 240 18.66 -35.41 30.74
N ARG A 241 18.01 -34.23 30.67
CA ARG A 241 16.79 -33.98 31.47
C ARG A 241 15.49 -34.55 30.88
N PHE A 242 15.56 -35.17 29.70
CA PHE A 242 14.45 -35.88 29.06
C PHE A 242 14.89 -37.29 28.64
N LYS A 243 15.03 -38.17 29.63
CA LYS A 243 14.99 -39.62 29.44
C LYS A 243 13.73 -40.16 30.09
#